data_AF-A0A673HP75-F1
#
_entry.id   AF-A0A673HP75-F1
#
_cell.length_a   1.000
_cell.length_b   1.000
_cell.length_c   1.000
_cell.angle_alpha   90.00
_cell.angle_beta   90.00
_cell.angle_gamma   90.00
#
_symmetry.space_group_name_H-M   'P 1'
#
loop_
_entity.id
_entity.type
_entity.pdbx_description
1 polymer ?
#
loop_
_entity_poly.entity_id
_entity_poly.type
_entity_poly.pdbx_seq_one_letter_code
_entity_poly.pdbx_strand_id
1 'polypeptide(L)'
;MEFYIISIHNCFLLPVVGQSKPLCFDVPVPHKLRLLQDSASEFSMNGESMTGQNGFHQITFHYKTNHHLTINTTSVRYHDGQNQVEFLWGQELTQHNTEGVSLILRSTEIDVTMENIHVVILLHKEKRDMFLWPAVQQQPKDVSLTGILGKSAPLIKHLSTHQQFGNQIVHFDLEDVTDYRLSSKPVIKCWLVSFYAAMQRDISDFTVTKL
;
A
#
# COMPACT_ATOMS: atom_id res chain seq x y z
N MET A 1 9.51 -22.93 24.30
CA MET A 1 8.84 -21.61 24.42
C MET A 1 8.40 -21.25 23.01
N GLU A 2 7.25 -21.78 22.61
CA GLU A 2 6.65 -21.52 21.30
C GLU A 2 6.10 -20.10 21.32
N PHE A 3 6.75 -19.21 20.59
CA PHE A 3 6.18 -17.90 20.30
C PHE A 3 5.07 -18.12 19.27
N TYR A 4 3.82 -18.24 19.74
CA TYR A 4 2.67 -17.99 18.90
C TYR A 4 2.69 -16.50 18.53
N ILE A 5 3.36 -16.15 17.44
CA ILE A 5 3.17 -14.85 16.80
C ILE A 5 1.79 -14.94 16.17
N ILE A 6 0.80 -14.38 16.85
CA ILE A 6 -0.51 -14.11 16.26
C ILE A 6 -0.24 -13.12 15.13
N SER A 7 -0.07 -13.60 13.89
CA SER A 7 0.22 -12.71 12.76
C SER A 7 -1.05 -11.93 12.41
N ILE A 8 -1.12 -10.68 12.88
CA ILE A 8 -2.13 -9.70 12.49
C ILE A 8 -1.37 -8.56 11.81
N HIS A 9 -0.85 -8.77 10.61
CA HIS A 9 0.05 -7.77 10.03
C HIS A 9 -0.22 -7.52 8.56
N ASN A 10 0.00 -6.27 8.17
CA ASN A 10 -0.20 -5.75 6.82
C ASN A 10 0.59 -6.57 5.81
N CYS A 11 -0.03 -7.62 5.30
CA CYS A 11 0.61 -8.56 4.41
C CYS A 11 0.56 -7.99 2.99
N PHE A 12 1.72 -7.59 2.47
CA PHE A 12 1.83 -7.03 1.13
C PHE A 12 1.98 -8.16 0.12
N LEU A 13 1.31 -8.01 -1.01
CA LEU A 13 1.36 -8.94 -2.12
C LEU A 13 2.21 -8.36 -3.24
N LEU A 14 3.33 -9.03 -3.54
CA LEU A 14 4.20 -8.70 -4.65
C LEU A 14 4.06 -9.75 -5.75
N PRO A 15 3.41 -9.43 -6.88
CA PRO A 15 3.37 -10.32 -8.04
C PRO A 15 4.79 -10.67 -8.48
N VAL A 16 5.04 -11.89 -8.97
CA VAL A 16 6.34 -12.29 -9.50
C VAL A 16 6.19 -12.73 -10.95
N VAL A 17 6.98 -12.13 -11.84
CA VAL A 17 6.95 -12.45 -13.27
C VAL A 17 7.36 -13.91 -13.47
N GLY A 18 6.49 -14.69 -14.14
CA GLY A 18 6.72 -16.10 -14.43
C GLY A 18 6.33 -17.07 -13.31
N GLN A 19 5.75 -16.58 -12.20
CA GLN A 19 5.28 -17.42 -11.10
C GLN A 19 3.75 -17.38 -11.00
N SER A 20 3.15 -18.53 -10.64
CA SER A 20 1.69 -18.63 -10.46
C SER A 20 1.19 -18.03 -9.14
N LYS A 21 2.09 -17.80 -8.17
CA LYS A 21 1.78 -17.28 -6.84
C LYS A 21 2.65 -16.07 -6.55
N PRO A 22 2.07 -15.00 -5.97
CA PRO A 22 2.85 -13.84 -5.54
C PRO A 22 3.71 -14.19 -4.32
N LEU A 23 4.70 -13.34 -4.04
CA LEU A 23 5.30 -13.28 -2.71
C LEU A 23 4.33 -12.54 -1.78
N CYS A 24 4.32 -12.95 -0.53
CA CYS A 24 3.70 -12.21 0.55
C CYS A 24 4.70 -11.96 1.66
N PHE A 25 4.62 -10.79 2.27
CA PHE A 25 5.53 -10.40 3.33
C PHE A 25 4.85 -9.42 4.28
N ASP A 26 5.14 -9.59 5.56
CA ASP A 26 4.73 -8.64 6.58
C ASP A 26 5.75 -7.52 6.69
N VAL A 27 5.26 -6.32 6.95
CA VAL A 27 6.12 -5.17 7.24
C VAL A 27 6.36 -5.11 8.75
N PRO A 28 7.61 -5.27 9.23
CA PRO A 28 7.90 -5.09 10.64
C PRO A 28 7.61 -3.66 11.05
N VAL A 29 7.35 -3.43 12.36
CA VAL A 29 7.20 -2.09 12.93
C VAL A 29 8.35 -1.22 12.43
N PRO A 30 8.04 -0.17 11.65
CA PRO A 30 7.38 1.04 12.13
C PRO A 30 5.97 1.28 11.59
N HIS A 31 5.23 2.13 12.31
CA HIS A 31 3.84 2.47 12.01
C HIS A 31 3.67 3.40 10.82
N LYS A 32 4.68 4.21 10.46
CA LYS A 32 4.61 5.19 9.37
C LYS A 32 5.52 4.79 8.22
N LEU A 33 4.91 4.53 7.07
CA LEU A 33 5.59 3.94 5.91
C LEU A 33 5.39 4.80 4.67
N ARG A 34 6.46 4.93 3.88
CA ARG A 34 6.42 5.44 2.52
C ARG A 34 5.93 4.35 1.58
N LEU A 35 4.72 4.53 1.07
CA LEU A 35 4.06 3.57 0.20
C LEU A 35 4.46 3.79 -1.25
N LEU A 36 4.42 5.03 -1.72
CA LEU A 36 4.89 5.45 -3.03
C LEU A 36 5.64 6.78 -2.93
N GLN A 37 6.62 6.98 -3.81
CA GLN A 37 7.27 8.27 -3.99
C GLN A 37 7.80 8.40 -5.42
N ASP A 38 7.55 9.55 -6.02
CA ASP A 38 8.22 10.01 -7.22
C ASP A 38 8.79 11.40 -6.95
N SER A 39 10.12 11.48 -6.91
CA SER A 39 10.82 12.75 -6.68
C SER A 39 10.70 13.71 -7.86
N ALA A 40 10.45 13.22 -9.08
CA ALA A 40 10.38 14.08 -10.26
C ALA A 40 9.09 14.92 -10.30
N SER A 41 7.95 14.31 -9.91
CA SER A 41 6.64 14.98 -9.79
C SER A 41 6.39 15.59 -8.41
N GLU A 42 7.36 15.55 -7.50
CA GLU A 42 7.20 15.95 -6.09
C GLU A 42 6.02 15.23 -5.41
N PHE A 43 5.83 13.95 -5.76
CA PHE A 43 4.77 13.10 -5.25
C PHE A 43 5.25 12.19 -4.12
N SER A 44 4.46 12.08 -3.07
CA SER A 44 4.63 11.03 -2.06
C SER A 44 3.30 10.55 -1.53
N MET A 45 3.21 9.26 -1.24
CA MET A 45 2.09 8.63 -0.56
C MET A 45 2.63 7.88 0.66
N ASN A 46 2.15 8.26 1.84
CA ASN A 46 2.56 7.67 3.12
C ASN A 46 1.35 7.06 3.82
N GLY A 47 1.57 6.00 4.59
CA GLY A 47 0.53 5.33 5.37
C GLY A 47 0.94 5.19 6.82
N GLU A 48 -0.02 5.37 7.73
CA GLU A 48 0.14 5.07 9.14
C GLU A 48 -0.78 3.92 9.58
N SER A 49 -0.19 2.89 10.17
CA SER A 49 -0.89 1.75 10.77
C SER A 49 -0.92 1.87 12.29
N MET A 50 -1.92 1.28 12.93
CA MET A 50 -1.99 1.18 14.39
C MET A 50 -1.60 -0.23 14.83
N THR A 51 -0.94 -0.34 15.98
CA THR A 51 -0.64 -1.64 16.59
C THR A 51 -1.92 -2.44 16.81
N GLY A 52 -1.96 -3.67 16.31
CA GLY A 52 -3.11 -4.57 16.47
C GLY A 52 -4.29 -4.28 15.53
N GLN A 53 -4.12 -3.41 14.54
CA GLN A 53 -5.09 -3.19 13.46
C GLN A 53 -4.56 -3.67 12.12
N ASN A 54 -5.47 -4.17 11.28
CA ASN A 54 -5.20 -4.41 9.87
C ASN A 54 -5.10 -3.08 9.13
N GLY A 55 -4.35 -3.07 8.03
CA GLY A 55 -4.18 -1.95 7.12
C GLY A 55 -3.63 -0.68 7.75
N PHE A 56 -4.06 0.43 7.14
CA PHE A 56 -3.71 1.78 7.55
C PHE A 56 -4.92 2.44 8.19
N HIS A 57 -4.71 3.19 9.27
CA HIS A 57 -5.76 4.05 9.82
C HIS A 57 -5.82 5.39 9.07
N GLN A 58 -4.68 5.82 8.51
CA GLN A 58 -4.54 7.04 7.72
C GLN A 58 -3.57 6.83 6.55
N ILE A 59 -3.90 7.39 5.39
CA ILE A 59 -3.03 7.51 4.22
C ILE A 59 -3.00 8.97 3.80
N THR A 60 -1.79 9.51 3.59
CA THR A 60 -1.57 10.87 3.11
C THR A 60 -0.93 10.87 1.73
N PHE A 61 -1.33 11.82 0.90
CA PHE A 61 -0.66 12.13 -0.36
C PHE A 61 -0.20 13.57 -0.32
N HIS A 62 1.05 13.78 -0.71
CA HIS A 62 1.60 15.09 -1.02
C HIS A 62 1.95 15.14 -2.49
N TYR A 63 1.58 16.23 -3.15
CA TYR A 63 1.89 16.47 -4.54
C TYR A 63 2.22 17.96 -4.73
N LYS A 64 3.43 18.24 -5.23
CA LYS A 64 3.98 19.61 -5.26
C LYS A 64 3.93 20.23 -3.85
N THR A 65 4.13 21.54 -3.76
CA THR A 65 4.16 22.23 -2.45
C THR A 65 2.78 22.39 -1.80
N ASN A 66 1.71 22.39 -2.60
CA ASN A 66 0.42 22.92 -2.16
C ASN A 66 -0.69 21.87 -2.06
N HIS A 67 -0.54 20.69 -2.68
CA HIS A 67 -1.59 19.68 -2.67
C HIS A 67 -1.35 18.64 -1.58
N HIS A 68 -2.32 18.56 -0.67
CA HIS A 68 -2.30 17.66 0.48
C HIS A 68 -3.63 16.93 0.55
N LEU A 69 -3.60 15.60 0.47
CA LEU A 69 -4.77 14.74 0.63
C LEU A 69 -4.55 13.86 1.87
N THR A 70 -5.50 13.89 2.79
CA THR A 70 -5.53 13.00 3.95
C THR A 70 -6.77 12.14 3.90
N ILE A 71 -6.58 10.83 3.93
CA ILE A 71 -7.63 9.83 3.92
C ILE A 71 -7.53 9.08 5.24
N ASN A 72 -8.58 9.09 6.05
CA ASN A 72 -8.68 8.23 7.22
C ASN A 72 -9.97 7.41 7.15
N THR A 73 -10.26 6.61 8.16
CA THR A 73 -11.44 5.72 8.18
C THR A 73 -12.77 6.45 8.37
N THR A 74 -12.75 7.77 8.57
CA THR A 74 -13.93 8.62 8.81
C THR A 74 -14.20 9.62 7.69
N SER A 75 -13.15 10.22 7.10
CA SER A 75 -13.28 11.24 6.07
C SER A 75 -12.07 11.29 5.14
N VAL A 76 -12.29 11.97 4.01
CA VAL A 76 -11.29 12.36 3.03
C VAL A 76 -11.18 13.88 3.04
N ARG A 77 -10.00 14.42 3.28
CA ARG A 77 -9.74 15.87 3.29
C ARG A 77 -8.69 16.23 2.27
N TYR A 78 -9.01 17.18 1.40
CA TYR A 78 -8.10 17.68 0.37
C TYR A 78 -7.89 19.19 0.53
N HIS A 79 -6.64 19.61 0.36
CA HIS A 79 -6.21 20.99 0.39
C HIS A 79 -5.30 21.26 -0.81
N ASP A 80 -5.51 22.39 -1.51
CA ASP A 80 -4.74 22.79 -2.70
C ASP A 80 -3.86 24.05 -2.45
N GLY A 81 -3.66 24.43 -1.19
CA GLY A 81 -2.95 25.65 -0.78
C GLY A 81 -3.87 26.85 -0.53
N GLN A 82 -5.09 26.86 -1.09
CA GLN A 82 -6.04 27.96 -0.97
C GLN A 82 -7.39 27.50 -0.39
N ASN A 83 -7.89 26.38 -0.92
CA ASN A 83 -9.18 25.81 -0.60
C ASN A 83 -8.99 24.52 0.21
N GLN A 84 -10.01 24.17 0.97
CA GLN A 84 -10.09 22.87 1.64
C GLN A 84 -11.48 22.29 1.42
N VAL A 85 -11.52 21.01 1.06
CA VAL A 85 -12.75 20.24 0.93
C VAL A 85 -12.67 18.99 1.79
N GLU A 86 -13.82 18.59 2.35
CA GLU A 86 -13.96 17.37 3.14
C GLU A 86 -15.13 16.56 2.62
N PHE A 87 -14.91 15.25 2.49
CA PHE A 87 -15.88 14.27 2.06
C PHE A 87 -16.00 13.18 3.13
N LEU A 88 -17.22 12.68 3.33
CA LEU A 88 -17.49 11.58 4.25
C LEU A 88 -17.68 10.28 3.46
N TRP A 89 -17.23 9.17 4.02
CA TRP A 89 -17.51 7.85 3.45
C TRP A 89 -19.01 7.57 3.37
N GLY A 90 -19.44 6.81 2.36
CA GLY A 90 -20.85 6.46 2.17
C GLY A 90 -21.75 7.57 1.60
N GLN A 91 -21.20 8.73 1.25
CA GLN A 91 -21.92 9.77 0.50
C GLN A 91 -22.16 9.32 -0.96
N GLU A 92 -23.06 10.04 -1.66
CA GLU A 92 -23.23 9.87 -3.11
C GLU A 92 -21.91 10.15 -3.85
N LEU A 93 -21.79 9.61 -5.06
CA LEU A 93 -20.62 9.76 -5.93
C LEU A 93 -20.18 11.23 -5.94
N THR A 94 -19.01 11.50 -5.40
CA THR A 94 -18.48 12.86 -5.28
C THR A 94 -17.21 12.96 -6.09
N GLN A 95 -17.15 13.97 -6.95
CA GLN A 95 -16.00 14.26 -7.79
C GLN A 95 -15.43 15.62 -7.43
N HIS A 96 -14.11 15.67 -7.31
CA HIS A 96 -13.37 16.92 -7.13
C HIS A 96 -12.19 16.95 -8.09
N ASN A 97 -12.20 17.91 -9.01
CA ASN A 97 -11.21 18.04 -10.05
C ASN A 97 -10.57 19.43 -9.97
N THR A 98 -9.24 19.46 -9.95
CA THR A 98 -8.42 20.67 -10.05
C THR A 98 -7.30 20.41 -11.06
N GLU A 99 -6.45 21.40 -11.35
CA GLU A 99 -5.37 21.22 -12.31
C GLU A 99 -4.39 20.12 -11.86
N GLY A 100 -4.35 19.02 -12.62
CA GLY A 100 -3.48 17.88 -12.33
C GLY A 100 -3.91 17.03 -11.13
N VAL A 101 -5.09 17.23 -10.54
CA VAL A 101 -5.63 16.38 -9.46
C VAL A 101 -7.09 16.03 -9.74
N SER A 102 -7.43 14.75 -9.67
CA SER A 102 -8.80 14.24 -9.74
C SER A 102 -9.06 13.28 -8.59
N LEU A 103 -10.13 13.53 -7.83
CA LEU A 103 -10.61 12.69 -6.74
C LEU A 103 -12.01 12.22 -7.07
N ILE A 104 -12.21 10.91 -7.10
CA ILE A 104 -13.52 10.29 -7.33
C ILE A 104 -13.84 9.40 -6.14
N LEU A 105 -14.69 9.90 -5.23
CA LEU A 105 -15.13 9.17 -4.06
C LEU A 105 -16.41 8.38 -4.37
N ARG A 106 -16.36 7.08 -4.09
CA ARG A 106 -17.51 6.17 -4.02
C ARG A 106 -17.77 5.77 -2.57
N SER A 107 -18.75 4.90 -2.35
CA SER A 107 -19.19 4.52 -1.01
C SER A 107 -18.08 3.99 -0.10
N THR A 108 -17.18 3.16 -0.63
CA THR A 108 -16.11 2.48 0.13
C THR A 108 -14.75 2.54 -0.56
N GLU A 109 -14.59 3.41 -1.55
CA GLU A 109 -13.33 3.55 -2.29
C GLU A 109 -13.18 4.96 -2.84
N ILE A 110 -11.94 5.38 -3.02
CA ILE A 110 -11.61 6.65 -3.67
C ILE A 110 -10.53 6.41 -4.72
N ASP A 111 -10.80 6.85 -5.95
CA ASP A 111 -9.80 6.96 -7.00
C ASP A 111 -9.10 8.31 -6.85
N VAL A 112 -7.77 8.27 -6.73
CA VAL A 112 -6.90 9.44 -6.61
C VAL A 112 -6.01 9.47 -7.85
N THR A 113 -6.15 10.52 -8.64
CA THR A 113 -5.21 10.82 -9.74
C THR A 113 -4.47 12.10 -9.40
N MET A 114 -3.14 12.04 -9.38
CA MET A 114 -2.25 13.19 -9.28
C MET A 114 -1.27 13.11 -10.45
N GLU A 115 -1.41 14.03 -11.40
CA GLU A 115 -0.71 14.03 -12.69
C GLU A 115 -0.94 12.72 -13.48
N ASN A 116 0.05 11.84 -13.51
CA ASN A 116 0.02 10.54 -14.18
C ASN A 116 -0.03 9.37 -13.18
N ILE A 117 -0.04 9.65 -11.88
CA ILE A 117 -0.08 8.64 -10.81
C ILE A 117 -1.54 8.41 -10.43
N HIS A 118 -2.00 7.18 -10.63
CA HIS A 118 -3.34 6.75 -10.28
C HIS A 118 -3.28 5.70 -9.15
N VAL A 119 -3.98 5.96 -8.06
CA VAL A 119 -4.06 5.07 -6.89
C VAL A 119 -5.51 4.98 -6.42
N VAL A 120 -5.98 3.76 -6.20
CA VAL A 120 -7.28 3.52 -5.56
C VAL A 120 -7.06 3.20 -4.09
N ILE A 121 -7.79 3.85 -3.20
CA ILE A 121 -7.76 3.55 -1.76
C ILE A 121 -9.12 2.94 -1.37
N LEU A 122 -9.07 1.73 -0.81
CA LEU A 122 -10.24 0.99 -0.35
C LEU A 122 -10.44 1.16 1.14
N LEU A 123 -11.67 1.47 1.57
CA LEU A 123 -12.10 1.40 2.96
C LEU A 123 -12.66 -0.01 3.23
N HIS A 124 -11.93 -0.78 4.02
CA HIS A 124 -12.36 -2.09 4.49
C HIS A 124 -13.02 -2.01 5.85
N LYS A 125 -14.03 -2.85 6.03
CA LYS A 125 -14.67 -3.10 7.33
C LYS A 125 -14.61 -4.59 7.64
N GLU A 126 -13.97 -4.92 8.74
CA GLU A 126 -13.89 -6.29 9.26
C GLU A 126 -14.32 -6.33 10.71
N LYS A 127 -15.42 -7.05 10.99
CA LYS A 127 -16.05 -7.08 12.30
C LYS A 127 -16.35 -5.65 12.78
N ARG A 128 -15.54 -5.11 13.71
CA ARG A 128 -15.66 -3.76 14.27
C ARG A 128 -14.54 -2.81 13.85
N ASP A 129 -13.54 -3.32 13.13
CA ASP A 129 -12.38 -2.54 12.73
C ASP A 129 -12.55 -2.04 11.29
N MET A 130 -12.19 -0.79 11.07
CA MET A 130 -12.12 -0.17 9.75
C MET A 130 -10.68 0.18 9.46
N PHE A 131 -10.26 -0.02 8.22
CA PHE A 131 -8.92 0.30 7.79
C PHE A 131 -8.88 0.58 6.30
N LEU A 132 -7.83 1.26 5.89
CA LEU A 132 -7.54 1.63 4.52
C LEU A 132 -6.55 0.64 3.93
N TRP A 133 -6.75 0.31 2.66
CA TRP A 133 -5.78 -0.45 1.88
C TRP A 133 -5.59 0.15 0.49
N PRO A 134 -4.34 0.42 0.06
CA PRO A 134 -4.07 0.91 -1.28
C PRO A 134 -4.11 -0.22 -2.31
N ALA A 135 -4.85 0.00 -3.38
CA ALA A 135 -4.84 -0.80 -4.60
C ALA A 135 -4.21 0.03 -5.73
N VAL A 136 -2.91 -0.16 -5.94
CA VAL A 136 -2.21 0.48 -7.06
C VAL A 136 -2.53 -0.30 -8.33
N GLN A 137 -3.51 0.19 -9.08
CA GLN A 137 -3.88 -0.39 -10.37
C GLN A 137 -2.98 0.21 -11.44
N GLN A 138 -1.96 -0.55 -11.85
CA GLN A 138 -1.03 -0.25 -12.95
C GLN A 138 -0.08 0.93 -12.68
N GLN A 139 1.20 0.62 -12.48
CA GLN A 139 2.23 1.66 -12.49
C GLN A 139 2.42 2.18 -13.92
N PRO A 140 2.46 3.51 -14.15
CA PRO A 140 2.84 4.05 -15.45
C PRO A 140 4.23 3.53 -15.84
N LYS A 141 4.38 3.02 -17.06
CA LYS A 141 5.65 2.41 -17.53
C LYS A 141 6.84 3.38 -17.50
N ASP A 142 6.56 4.67 -17.51
CA ASP A 142 7.56 5.74 -17.61
C ASP A 142 7.83 6.44 -16.26
N VAL A 143 7.21 6.00 -15.16
CA VAL A 143 7.39 6.61 -13.83
C VAL A 143 8.19 5.67 -12.93
N SER A 144 9.33 6.16 -12.44
CA SER A 144 10.17 5.43 -11.49
C SER A 144 9.64 5.60 -10.05
N LEU A 145 8.53 4.92 -9.74
CA LEU A 145 7.97 4.92 -8.40
C LEU A 145 8.87 4.15 -7.42
N THR A 146 9.22 4.79 -6.32
CA THR A 146 9.89 4.17 -5.16
C THR A 146 8.89 3.96 -4.02
N GLY A 147 9.30 3.31 -2.93
CA GLY A 147 8.42 2.95 -1.80
C GLY A 147 8.01 1.48 -1.80
N ILE A 148 7.22 1.07 -0.80
CA ILE A 148 6.83 -0.34 -0.62
C ILE A 148 6.03 -0.86 -1.83
N LEU A 149 5.10 -0.04 -2.35
CA LEU A 149 4.25 -0.39 -3.49
C LEU A 149 4.89 -0.04 -4.84
N GLY A 150 6.01 0.69 -4.82
CA GLY A 150 6.79 1.07 -6.00
C GLY A 150 7.70 -0.06 -6.50
N LYS A 151 8.00 -1.05 -5.64
CA LYS A 151 8.93 -2.12 -5.97
C LYS A 151 8.39 -3.01 -7.10
N SER A 152 9.11 -3.04 -8.21
CA SER A 152 8.90 -4.04 -9.25
C SER A 152 9.34 -5.43 -8.77
N ALA A 153 8.53 -6.42 -9.12
CA ALA A 153 8.83 -7.83 -8.91
C ALA A 153 10.26 -8.22 -9.33
N PRO A 154 11.06 -8.90 -8.49
CA PRO A 154 12.27 -9.55 -8.98
C PRO A 154 11.91 -10.62 -10.01
N LEU A 155 12.72 -10.78 -11.06
CA LEU A 155 12.60 -11.91 -11.98
C LEU A 155 13.11 -13.17 -11.26
N ILE A 156 12.19 -13.97 -10.71
CA ILE A 156 12.53 -15.24 -10.05
C ILE A 156 12.17 -16.39 -10.99
N LYS A 157 13.19 -16.98 -11.63
CA LYS A 157 13.01 -18.05 -12.63
C LYS A 157 12.43 -19.34 -12.05
N HIS A 158 12.74 -19.67 -10.79
CA HIS A 158 12.19 -20.83 -10.08
C HIS A 158 12.16 -20.56 -8.58
N LEU A 159 10.99 -20.59 -7.97
CA LEU A 159 10.82 -20.66 -6.51
C LEU A 159 10.81 -22.14 -6.10
N SER A 160 11.85 -22.59 -5.42
CA SER A 160 11.85 -23.84 -4.63
C SER A 160 11.72 -23.49 -3.15
N THR A 161 11.27 -24.43 -2.31
CA THR A 161 11.15 -24.25 -0.84
C THR A 161 12.41 -23.70 -0.17
N HIS A 162 13.56 -23.87 -0.82
CA HIS A 162 14.79 -23.17 -0.51
C HIS A 162 15.28 -22.46 -1.76
N GLN A 163 15.52 -21.15 -1.67
CA GLN A 163 16.21 -20.42 -2.72
C GLN A 163 17.29 -19.53 -2.13
N GLN A 164 18.49 -19.61 -2.71
CA GLN A 164 19.61 -18.79 -2.32
C GLN A 164 19.53 -17.44 -3.04
N PHE A 165 19.40 -16.36 -2.27
CA PHE A 165 19.52 -14.98 -2.74
C PHE A 165 20.83 -14.41 -2.19
N GLY A 166 21.87 -14.32 -3.05
CA GLY A 166 23.20 -13.92 -2.63
C GLY A 166 23.81 -14.91 -1.62
N ASN A 167 24.13 -14.44 -0.41
CA ASN A 167 24.67 -15.27 0.69
C ASN A 167 23.59 -15.79 1.66
N GLN A 168 22.30 -15.56 1.38
CA GLN A 168 21.21 -15.94 2.29
C GLN A 168 20.33 -17.04 1.67
N ILE A 169 19.99 -18.04 2.49
CA ILE A 169 18.95 -19.02 2.17
C ILE A 169 17.62 -18.40 2.61
N VAL A 170 16.72 -18.17 1.66
CA VAL A 170 15.36 -17.72 1.94
C VAL A 170 14.46 -18.96 1.98
N HIS A 171 13.74 -19.11 3.10
CA HIS A 171 12.68 -20.09 3.25
C HIS A 171 11.40 -19.52 2.67
N PHE A 172 10.69 -20.34 1.88
CA PHE A 172 9.41 -19.99 1.30
C PHE A 172 8.35 -20.91 1.89
N ASP A 173 7.50 -20.36 2.74
CA ASP A 173 6.35 -21.06 3.27
C ASP A 173 5.11 -20.71 2.45
N LEU A 174 4.25 -21.69 2.20
CA LEU A 174 3.02 -21.45 1.44
C LEU A 174 1.92 -21.08 2.43
N GLU A 175 1.41 -19.86 2.31
CA GLU A 175 0.41 -19.30 3.22
C GLU A 175 -0.86 -18.86 2.49
N ASP A 176 -1.98 -18.94 3.19
CA ASP A 176 -3.27 -18.39 2.74
C ASP A 176 -3.42 -16.96 3.30
N VAL A 177 -3.57 -15.97 2.42
CA VAL A 177 -3.68 -14.55 2.81
C VAL A 177 -4.88 -13.87 2.16
N THR A 178 -5.49 -12.93 2.86
CA THR A 178 -6.60 -12.12 2.34
C THR A 178 -6.08 -10.98 1.47
N ASP A 179 -6.51 -10.91 0.21
CA ASP A 179 -6.11 -9.85 -0.71
C ASP A 179 -6.98 -8.59 -0.53
N TYR A 180 -6.54 -7.67 0.33
CA TYR A 180 -7.21 -6.39 0.57
C TYR A 180 -7.06 -5.37 -0.57
N ARG A 181 -6.36 -5.69 -1.66
CA ARG A 181 -6.34 -4.82 -2.87
C ARG A 181 -7.65 -4.90 -3.66
N LEU A 182 -8.53 -5.82 -3.30
CA LEU A 182 -9.83 -6.03 -3.93
C LEU A 182 -10.95 -5.94 -2.88
N SER A 183 -12.05 -5.28 -3.23
CA SER A 183 -13.23 -5.14 -2.35
C SER A 183 -13.86 -6.50 -1.98
N SER A 184 -13.68 -7.53 -2.83
CA SER A 184 -14.15 -8.89 -2.57
C SER A 184 -13.30 -9.67 -1.56
N LYS A 185 -12.09 -9.18 -1.23
CA LYS A 185 -11.18 -9.76 -0.24
C LYS A 185 -10.97 -11.28 -0.41
N PRO A 186 -10.58 -11.76 -1.60
CA PRO A 186 -10.39 -13.19 -1.81
C PRO A 186 -9.21 -13.69 -0.97
N VAL A 187 -9.32 -14.91 -0.46
CA VAL A 187 -8.18 -15.63 0.12
C VAL A 187 -7.37 -16.24 -1.02
N ILE A 188 -6.08 -15.92 -1.07
CA ILE A 188 -5.16 -16.42 -2.09
C ILE A 188 -3.95 -17.09 -1.45
N LYS A 189 -3.34 -18.03 -2.20
CA LYS A 189 -2.08 -18.64 -1.80
C LYS A 189 -0.89 -17.80 -2.24
N CYS A 190 0.04 -17.56 -1.33
CA CYS A 190 1.26 -16.81 -1.57
C CYS A 190 2.48 -17.51 -0.96
N TRP A 191 3.66 -17.11 -1.42
CA TRP A 191 4.92 -17.53 -0.81
C TRP A 191 5.34 -16.51 0.24
N LEU A 192 5.22 -16.87 1.51
CA LEU A 192 5.65 -16.05 2.64
C LEU A 192 7.16 -15.94 2.65
N VAL A 193 7.64 -14.70 2.70
CA VAL A 193 9.05 -14.35 2.80
C VAL A 193 9.26 -13.24 3.81
N SER A 194 10.50 -13.07 4.27
CA SER A 194 10.85 -11.90 5.08
C SER A 194 10.75 -10.60 4.28
N PHE A 195 10.50 -9.49 4.97
CA PHE A 195 10.53 -8.14 4.38
C PHE A 195 11.82 -7.90 3.57
N TYR A 196 12.97 -8.27 4.14
CA TYR A 196 14.26 -8.10 3.47
C TYR A 196 14.36 -8.91 2.18
N ALA A 197 13.85 -10.14 2.14
CA ALA A 197 13.85 -10.96 0.93
C ALA A 197 12.98 -10.36 -0.18
N ALA A 198 11.82 -9.79 0.16
CA ALA A 198 10.94 -9.12 -0.80
C ALA A 198 11.51 -7.78 -1.30
N MET A 199 12.04 -6.97 -0.39
CA MET A 199 12.41 -5.58 -0.69
C MET A 199 13.87 -5.40 -1.09
N GLN A 200 14.75 -6.28 -0.62
CA GLN A 200 16.23 -6.21 -0.73
C GLN A 200 16.80 -4.91 -0.15
N ARG A 201 16.11 -4.35 0.85
CA ARG A 201 16.38 -3.06 1.51
C ARG A 201 15.96 -3.14 2.97
N ASP A 202 16.48 -2.23 3.78
CA ASP A 202 16.12 -2.17 5.20
C ASP A 202 14.77 -1.48 5.39
N ILE A 203 14.06 -1.77 6.47
CA ILE A 203 12.77 -1.12 6.77
C ILE A 203 12.92 0.39 6.99
N SER A 204 14.07 0.83 7.50
CA SER A 204 14.39 2.25 7.71
C SER A 204 14.35 3.05 6.40
N ASP A 205 14.64 2.43 5.25
CA ASP A 205 14.54 3.05 3.93
C ASP A 205 13.11 3.48 3.55
N PHE A 206 12.12 2.87 4.19
CA PHE A 206 10.69 3.12 3.95
C PHE A 206 10.02 3.82 5.11
N THR A 207 10.74 4.10 6.20
CA THR A 207 10.18 4.74 7.38
C THR A 207 10.10 6.26 7.19
N VAL A 208 8.99 6.87 7.61
CA VAL A 208 8.84 8.33 7.63
C VAL A 208 8.56 8.85 9.04
N THR A 209 9.09 10.03 9.37
CA THR A 209 8.86 10.66 10.69
C THR A 209 7.52 11.39 10.75
N LYS A 210 7.06 11.89 9.61
CA LYS A 210 5.80 12.59 9.41
C LYS A 210 5.09 12.03 8.18
N LEU A 211 3.77 12.05 8.25
CA LEU A 211 2.90 11.71 7.12
C LEU A 211 2.87 12.86 6.12
#